data_AF-A0A812HZE6-F1
#
_entry.id   AF-A0A812HZE6-F1
#
_cell.length_a   1.000
_cell.length_b   1.000
_cell.length_c   1.000
_cell.angle_alpha   90.00
_cell.angle_beta   90.00
_cell.angle_gamma   90.00
#
_symmetry.space_group_name_H-M   'P 1'
#
loop_
_entity.id
_entity.type
_entity.pdbx_description
1 polymer ?
#
loop_
_entity_poly.entity_id
_entity_poly.type
_entity_poly.pdbx_seq_one_letter_code
_entity_poly.pdbx_strand_id
1 'polypeptide(L)'
;MISHWWGGRFADFIAAVDQIVADRALSICTVLWVCTFANNQFGEYFGSRIMDTPFARAIMNADATILIVDRDAGSLTRSWCCLELHCTITMEKELQLYTSTGMVGSAAVSSGPLVDAISRWDVRKSEAAEQAYKRQILNFIADVPETCGGLVRE
;
A
#
# COMPACT_ATOMS: atom_id res chain seq x y z
N MET A 1 4.81 1.39 -8.09
CA MET A 1 3.57 1.47 -7.29
C MET A 1 3.92 2.06 -5.93
N ILE A 2 3.22 3.10 -5.47
CA ILE A 2 3.38 3.65 -4.13
C ILE A 2 2.12 3.31 -3.32
N SER A 3 2.30 2.45 -2.32
CA SER A 3 1.31 2.14 -1.28
C SER A 3 1.46 3.15 -0.14
N HIS A 4 0.38 3.86 0.21
CA HIS A 4 0.42 4.85 1.28
C HIS A 4 -0.96 5.09 1.92
N TRP A 5 -0.97 5.84 3.02
CA TRP A 5 -2.19 6.27 3.70
C TRP A 5 -2.58 7.72 3.38
N TRP A 6 -3.80 7.92 2.88
CA TRP A 6 -4.33 9.26 2.53
C TRP A 6 -4.35 10.23 3.72
N GLY A 7 -4.52 9.74 4.95
CA GLY A 7 -4.59 10.59 6.14
C GLY A 7 -3.25 11.15 6.61
N GLY A 8 -2.13 10.70 6.03
CA GLY A 8 -0.80 11.20 6.34
C GLY A 8 -0.58 12.64 5.84
N ARG A 9 0.42 13.32 6.39
CA ARG A 9 0.80 14.67 5.96
C ARG A 9 1.36 14.62 4.53
N PHE A 10 0.76 15.36 3.61
CA PHE A 10 1.21 15.38 2.21
C PHE A 10 2.68 15.83 2.05
N ALA A 11 3.15 16.76 2.89
CA ALA A 11 4.56 17.17 2.87
C ALA A 11 5.53 16.03 3.22
N ASP A 12 5.16 15.16 4.17
CA ASP A 12 5.98 13.99 4.52
C ASP A 12 5.97 12.95 3.39
N PHE A 13 4.83 12.79 2.72
CA PHE A 13 4.72 11.95 1.52
C PHE A 13 5.65 12.45 0.41
N ILE A 14 5.64 13.76 0.10
CA ILE A 14 6.54 14.33 -0.91
C ILE A 14 8.01 14.17 -0.51
N ALA A 15 8.35 14.39 0.77
CA ALA A 15 9.72 14.16 1.24
C ALA A 15 10.17 12.69 1.02
N ALA A 16 9.28 11.72 1.27
CA ALA A 16 9.56 10.32 0.96
C ALA A 16 9.73 10.07 -0.54
N VAL A 17 8.91 10.70 -1.39
CA VAL A 17 9.04 10.63 -2.86
C VAL A 17 10.38 11.18 -3.33
N ASP A 18 10.83 12.31 -2.78
CA ASP A 18 12.14 12.89 -3.13
C ASP A 18 13.29 11.92 -2.78
N GLN A 19 13.21 11.25 -1.62
CA GLN A 19 14.18 10.21 -1.24
C GLN A 19 14.13 9.02 -2.22
N ILE A 20 12.94 8.53 -2.56
CA ILE A 20 12.75 7.43 -3.51
C ILE A 20 13.35 7.76 -4.88
N VAL A 21 13.11 8.97 -5.39
CA VAL A 21 13.64 9.43 -6.67
C VAL A 21 15.15 9.49 -6.64
N ALA A 22 15.73 10.01 -5.55
CA ALA A 22 17.18 10.08 -5.38
C ALA A 22 17.81 8.67 -5.26
N ASP A 23 17.30 7.83 -4.37
CA ASP A 23 17.85 6.51 -4.05
C ASP A 23 17.77 5.55 -5.25
N ARG A 24 16.68 5.62 -6.04
CA ARG A 24 16.48 4.79 -7.23
C ARG A 24 16.91 5.46 -8.53
N ALA A 25 17.48 6.66 -8.47
CA ALA A 25 17.89 7.47 -9.62
C ALA A 25 16.79 7.56 -10.71
N LEU A 26 15.55 7.82 -10.28
CA LEU A 26 14.40 7.83 -11.20
C LEU A 26 14.47 9.02 -12.15
N SER A 27 14.10 8.79 -13.40
CA SER A 27 14.05 9.85 -14.41
C SER A 27 12.74 10.63 -14.33
N ILE A 28 12.71 11.82 -14.93
CA ILE A 28 11.46 12.60 -15.12
C ILE A 28 10.39 11.84 -15.92
N CYS A 29 10.78 10.85 -16.72
CA CYS A 29 9.85 10.01 -17.49
C CYS A 29 9.31 8.83 -16.68
N THR A 30 9.79 8.61 -15.46
CA THR A 30 9.34 7.50 -14.62
C THR A 30 7.96 7.78 -14.06
N VAL A 31 7.01 6.89 -14.35
CA VAL A 31 5.63 7.01 -13.85
C VAL A 31 5.53 6.45 -12.43
N LEU A 32 5.14 7.31 -11.49
CA LEU A 32 4.80 6.91 -10.13
C LEU A 32 3.28 6.79 -10.00
N TRP A 33 2.79 5.56 -9.93
CA TRP A 33 1.39 5.30 -9.60
C TRP A 33 1.20 5.27 -8.08
N VAL A 34 0.25 6.03 -7.56
CA VAL A 34 0.03 6.22 -6.12
C VAL A 34 -1.37 5.74 -5.74
N CYS A 35 -1.47 4.80 -4.79
CA CYS A 35 -2.72 4.08 -4.55
C CYS A 35 -3.92 4.92 -4.16
N THR A 36 -3.75 5.86 -3.24
CA THR A 36 -4.90 6.61 -2.76
C THR A 36 -5.46 7.58 -3.81
N PHE A 37 -4.67 7.94 -4.83
CA PHE A 37 -5.12 8.75 -5.96
C PHE A 37 -5.94 7.95 -6.99
N ALA A 38 -5.93 6.62 -6.88
CA ALA A 38 -6.78 5.75 -7.69
C ALA A 38 -8.21 5.62 -7.15
N ASN A 39 -8.49 6.16 -5.96
CA ASN A 39 -9.83 6.11 -5.35
C ASN A 39 -10.78 7.04 -6.08
N ASN A 40 -11.88 6.48 -6.60
CA ASN A 40 -12.95 7.28 -7.19
C ASN A 40 -13.72 8.03 -6.09
N GLN A 41 -13.53 9.35 -6.03
CA GLN A 41 -14.18 10.23 -5.03
C GLN A 41 -15.70 10.38 -5.26
N PHE A 42 -16.22 9.90 -6.39
CA PHE A 42 -17.64 9.97 -6.74
C PHE A 42 -18.37 8.63 -6.56
N GLY A 43 -17.69 7.61 -6.04
CA GLY A 43 -18.27 6.29 -5.81
C GLY A 43 -17.27 5.18 -6.13
N GLU A 44 -16.99 4.32 -5.15
CA GLU A 44 -16.03 3.24 -5.30
C GLU A 44 -16.64 2.10 -6.14
N TYR A 45 -15.92 1.69 -7.19
CA TYR A 45 -16.21 0.48 -7.95
C TYR A 45 -14.92 -0.32 -8.12
N PHE A 46 -14.74 -1.31 -7.24
CA PHE A 46 -13.52 -2.10 -7.17
C PHE A 46 -13.60 -3.41 -7.96
N GLY A 47 -14.58 -3.51 -8.87
CA GLY A 47 -14.84 -4.73 -9.65
C GLY A 47 -15.58 -5.79 -8.85
N SER A 48 -15.50 -7.04 -9.27
CA SER A 48 -16.22 -8.16 -8.64
C SER A 48 -15.33 -9.04 -7.76
N ARG A 49 -14.02 -9.03 -8.05
CA ARG A 49 -12.98 -9.79 -7.36
C ARG A 49 -11.85 -8.87 -6.90
N ILE A 50 -11.08 -9.30 -5.90
CA ILE A 50 -9.93 -8.52 -5.40
C ILE A 50 -8.91 -8.24 -6.51
N MET A 51 -8.70 -9.19 -7.41
CA MET A 51 -7.78 -9.03 -8.55
C MET A 51 -8.28 -8.06 -9.62
N ASP A 52 -9.56 -7.70 -9.61
CA ASP A 52 -10.13 -6.69 -10.53
C ASP A 52 -9.85 -5.26 -10.04
N THR A 53 -9.49 -5.10 -8.77
CA THR A 53 -9.27 -3.78 -8.15
C THR A 53 -8.17 -3.00 -8.88
N PRO A 54 -8.26 -1.66 -8.94
CA PRO A 54 -7.20 -0.84 -9.52
C PRO A 54 -5.85 -1.04 -8.82
N PHE A 55 -5.84 -1.38 -7.53
CA PHE A 55 -4.64 -1.65 -6.74
C PHE A 55 -3.92 -2.92 -7.21
N ALA A 56 -4.63 -4.05 -7.28
CA ALA A 56 -4.06 -5.31 -7.76
C ALA A 56 -3.57 -5.18 -9.21
N ARG A 57 -4.34 -4.49 -10.06
CA ARG A 57 -3.95 -4.20 -11.45
C ARG A 57 -2.71 -3.32 -11.56
N ALA A 58 -2.58 -2.30 -10.72
CA ALA A 58 -1.40 -1.45 -10.70
C ALA A 58 -0.15 -2.26 -10.30
N ILE A 59 -0.26 -3.14 -9.29
CA ILE A 59 0.85 -4.01 -8.87
C ILE A 59 1.26 -4.94 -10.00
N MET A 60 0.32 -5.57 -10.72
CA MET A 60 0.63 -6.43 -11.87
C MET A 60 1.48 -5.72 -12.94
N ASN A 61 1.30 -4.41 -13.13
CA ASN A 61 2.01 -3.63 -14.14
C ASN A 61 3.22 -2.85 -13.60
N ALA A 62 3.41 -2.76 -12.28
CA ALA A 62 4.53 -2.03 -11.68
C ALA A 62 5.78 -2.90 -11.58
N ASP A 63 6.96 -2.31 -11.77
CA ASP A 63 8.24 -3.01 -11.55
C ASP A 63 8.52 -3.28 -10.06
N ALA A 64 8.06 -2.36 -9.20
CA ALA A 64 8.25 -2.42 -7.76
C ALA A 64 7.09 -1.77 -7.01
N THR A 65 6.90 -2.18 -5.76
CA THR A 65 6.01 -1.55 -4.79
C THR A 65 6.84 -0.90 -3.69
N ILE A 66 6.51 0.36 -3.39
CA ILE A 66 7.09 1.12 -2.29
C ILE A 66 5.98 1.42 -1.30
N LEU A 67 6.13 0.92 -0.07
CA LEU A 67 5.24 1.28 1.04
C LEU A 67 5.81 2.50 1.76
N ILE A 68 5.04 3.57 1.81
CA ILE A 68 5.37 4.73 2.63
C ILE A 68 4.72 4.55 4.00
N VAL A 69 5.56 4.47 5.04
CA VAL A 69 5.17 4.48 6.45
C VAL A 69 5.25 5.92 6.94
N ASP A 70 4.09 6.56 7.00
CA ASP A 70 3.97 7.92 7.51
C ASP A 70 4.31 8.00 9.01
N ARG A 71 4.45 9.22 9.54
CA ARG A 71 4.88 9.46 10.94
C ARG A 71 3.99 8.83 11.99
N ASP A 72 2.73 8.57 11.67
CA ASP A 72 1.75 7.96 12.58
C ASP A 72 1.56 6.46 12.28
N ALA A 73 2.39 5.90 11.38
CA ALA A 73 2.33 4.54 10.87
C ALA A 73 0.94 4.16 10.34
N GLY A 74 0.18 5.14 9.84
CA GLY A 74 -1.20 4.93 9.41
C GLY A 74 -1.32 3.95 8.26
N SER A 75 -0.35 3.87 7.34
CA SER A 75 -0.36 2.87 6.27
C SER A 75 -0.35 1.41 6.79
N LEU A 76 0.27 1.15 7.94
CA LEU A 76 0.26 -0.18 8.58
C LEU A 76 -1.13 -0.56 9.12
N THR A 77 -2.00 0.42 9.34
CA THR A 77 -3.37 0.19 9.82
C THR A 77 -4.35 -0.07 8.68
N ARG A 78 -3.94 -0.02 7.41
CA ARG A 78 -4.87 -0.10 6.26
C ARG A 78 -4.88 -1.48 5.63
N SER A 79 -6.06 -2.11 5.56
CA SER A 79 -6.20 -3.42 4.92
C SER A 79 -5.84 -3.38 3.43
N TRP A 80 -6.10 -2.25 2.75
CA TRP A 80 -5.69 -2.03 1.37
C TRP A 80 -4.16 -2.07 1.19
N CYS A 81 -3.38 -1.47 2.11
CA CYS A 81 -1.92 -1.57 2.05
C CYS A 81 -1.45 -3.01 2.33
N CYS A 82 -2.15 -3.75 3.21
CA CYS A 82 -1.88 -5.17 3.43
C CYS A 82 -2.09 -6.00 2.14
N LEU A 83 -3.19 -5.75 1.42
CA LEU A 83 -3.45 -6.37 0.12
C LEU A 83 -2.33 -6.07 -0.87
N GLU A 84 -1.92 -4.81 -0.97
CA GLU A 84 -0.91 -4.37 -1.93
C GLU A 84 0.43 -5.07 -1.68
N LEU A 85 0.83 -5.20 -0.42
CA LEU A 85 2.04 -5.95 -0.07
C LEU A 85 1.90 -7.44 -0.33
N HIS A 86 0.77 -8.05 0.03
CA HIS A 86 0.51 -9.45 -0.24
C HIS A 86 0.62 -9.74 -1.75
N CYS A 87 -0.06 -8.96 -2.60
CA CYS A 87 0.04 -9.10 -4.05
C CYS A 87 1.47 -8.91 -4.55
N THR A 88 2.22 -7.94 -4.01
CA THR A 88 3.62 -7.70 -4.39
C THR A 88 4.49 -8.92 -4.08
N ILE A 89 4.34 -9.49 -2.87
CA ILE A 89 5.11 -10.65 -2.40
C ILE A 89 4.74 -11.90 -3.21
N THR A 90 3.45 -12.18 -3.36
CA THR A 90 2.95 -13.35 -4.11
C THR A 90 3.34 -13.31 -5.59
N MET A 91 3.49 -12.12 -6.16
CA MET A 91 3.96 -11.93 -7.54
C MET A 91 5.48 -11.79 -7.66
N GLU A 92 6.23 -12.01 -6.58
CA GLU A 92 7.70 -11.94 -6.54
C GLU A 92 8.26 -10.59 -7.04
N LYS A 93 7.56 -9.50 -6.75
CA LYS A 93 7.98 -8.14 -7.12
C LYS A 93 8.84 -7.50 -6.04
N GLU A 94 9.67 -6.54 -6.44
CA GLU A 94 10.48 -5.77 -5.50
C GLU A 94 9.57 -4.99 -4.54
N LEU A 95 9.85 -5.12 -3.24
CA LEU A 95 9.17 -4.41 -2.16
C LEU A 95 10.20 -3.61 -1.35
N GLN A 96 9.97 -2.31 -1.21
CA GLN A 96 10.75 -1.43 -0.34
C GLN A 96 9.85 -0.63 0.60
N LEU A 97 10.36 -0.30 1.79
CA LEU A 97 9.65 0.51 2.77
C LEU A 97 10.40 1.82 2.97
N TYR A 98 9.67 2.93 2.94
CA TYR A 98 10.22 4.28 3.13
C TYR A 98 9.45 5.02 4.22
N THR A 99 10.15 5.87 4.95
CA THR A 99 9.55 6.95 5.73
C THR A 99 9.89 8.28 5.06
N SER A 100 9.41 9.40 5.61
CA SER A 100 9.83 10.73 5.14
C SER A 100 11.32 11.03 5.36
N THR A 101 12.05 10.19 6.09
CA THR A 101 13.47 10.36 6.38
C THR A 101 14.38 9.41 5.59
N GLY A 102 13.82 8.50 4.79
CA GLY A 102 14.57 7.59 3.93
C GLY A 102 14.07 6.14 3.96
N MET A 103 14.81 5.26 3.29
CA MET A 103 14.49 3.84 3.22
C MET A 103 14.68 3.15 4.59
N VAL A 104 13.72 2.32 4.99
CA VAL A 104 13.80 1.51 6.21
C VAL A 104 14.96 0.51 6.09
N GLY A 105 15.79 0.42 7.13
CA GLY A 105 17.02 -0.36 7.14
C GLY A 105 18.27 0.39 6.64
N SER A 106 18.10 1.60 6.09
CA SER A 106 19.23 2.50 5.83
C SER A 106 19.82 3.07 7.13
N ALA A 107 20.99 3.71 7.03
CA ALA A 107 21.59 4.40 8.17
C ALA A 107 20.65 5.46 8.79
N ALA A 108 19.84 6.13 7.98
CA ALA A 108 18.89 7.15 8.43
C ALA A 108 17.66 6.56 9.15
N VAL A 109 17.28 5.32 8.84
CA VAL A 109 16.05 4.68 9.33
C VAL A 109 16.33 3.24 9.77
N SER A 110 17.27 3.09 10.70
CA SER A 110 17.70 1.78 11.24
C SER A 110 17.03 1.40 12.56
N SER A 111 16.44 2.36 13.27
CA SER A 111 15.77 2.16 14.56
C SER A 111 14.72 3.24 14.84
N GLY A 112 13.97 3.09 15.92
CA GLY A 112 12.98 4.06 16.39
C GLY A 112 11.54 3.59 16.19
N PRO A 113 10.55 4.43 16.57
CA PRO A 113 9.17 4.00 16.72
C PRO A 113 8.53 3.44 15.43
N LEU A 114 8.89 3.98 14.26
CA LEU A 114 8.37 3.49 12.99
C LEU A 114 8.96 2.13 12.60
N VAL A 115 10.25 1.91 12.85
CA VAL A 115 10.90 0.60 12.62
C VAL A 115 10.29 -0.44 13.56
N ASP A 116 10.06 -0.06 14.83
CA ASP A 116 9.37 -0.92 15.79
C ASP A 116 7.94 -1.24 15.34
N ALA A 117 7.19 -0.24 14.84
CA ALA A 117 5.84 -0.44 14.34
C ALA A 117 5.79 -1.39 13.15
N ILE A 118 6.74 -1.27 12.21
CA ILE A 118 6.89 -2.18 11.06
C ILE A 118 7.19 -3.61 11.54
N SER A 119 8.12 -3.77 12.49
CA SER A 119 8.50 -5.10 13.01
C SER A 119 7.36 -5.82 13.74
N ARG A 120 6.41 -5.06 14.31
CA ARG A 120 5.25 -5.56 15.06
C ARG A 120 3.97 -5.56 14.23
N TRP A 121 4.07 -5.29 12.93
CA TRP A 121 2.91 -5.13 12.08
C TRP A 121 2.11 -6.43 12.00
N ASP A 122 0.83 -6.34 12.35
CA ASP A 122 -0.13 -7.43 12.29
C ASP A 122 -1.26 -7.08 11.33
N VAL A 123 -1.26 -7.68 10.14
CA VAL A 123 -2.24 -7.44 9.09
C VAL A 123 -3.68 -7.70 9.54
N ARG A 124 -3.90 -8.55 10.55
CA ARG A 124 -5.23 -8.87 11.10
C ARG A 124 -5.86 -7.69 11.86
N LYS A 125 -5.01 -6.76 12.34
CA LYS A 125 -5.43 -5.54 13.05
C LYS A 125 -5.67 -4.36 12.09
N SER A 126 -5.53 -4.58 10.79
CA SER A 126 -5.79 -3.55 9.79
C SER A 126 -7.29 -3.26 9.64
N GLU A 127 -7.61 -2.08 9.13
CA GLU A 127 -8.97 -1.59 8.91
C GLU A 127 -9.18 -1.09 7.48
N ALA A 128 -10.43 -1.17 7.04
CA ALA A 128 -10.94 -0.53 5.84
C ALA A 128 -12.16 0.33 6.21
N ALA A 129 -12.48 1.33 5.38
CA ALA A 129 -13.65 2.19 5.60
C ALA A 129 -14.95 1.37 5.67
N GLU A 130 -15.04 0.31 4.87
CA GLU A 130 -16.14 -0.65 4.90
C GLU A 130 -15.66 -2.02 5.39
N GLN A 131 -16.41 -2.59 6.35
CA GLN A 131 -16.08 -3.90 6.92
C GLN A 131 -16.20 -5.04 5.89
N ALA A 132 -17.04 -4.88 4.86
CA ALA A 132 -17.12 -5.82 3.75
C ALA A 132 -15.77 -5.94 3.02
N TYR A 133 -15.14 -4.80 2.67
CA TYR A 133 -13.82 -4.78 2.05
C TYR A 133 -12.75 -5.37 2.96
N LYS A 134 -12.73 -5.01 4.25
CA LYS A 134 -11.80 -5.61 5.22
C LYS A 134 -11.91 -7.14 5.20
N ARG A 135 -13.13 -7.67 5.33
CA ARG A 135 -13.36 -9.12 5.34
C ARG A 135 -12.89 -9.76 4.04
N GLN A 136 -13.22 -9.19 2.89
CA GLN A 136 -12.85 -9.77 1.60
C GLN A 136 -11.33 -9.76 1.38
N ILE A 137 -10.66 -8.65 1.73
CA ILE A 137 -9.20 -8.54 1.65
C ILE A 137 -8.53 -9.58 2.55
N LEU A 138 -8.96 -9.70 3.81
CA LEU A 138 -8.37 -10.65 4.75
C LEU A 138 -8.64 -12.10 4.34
N ASN A 139 -9.81 -12.40 3.77
CA ASN A 139 -10.09 -13.70 3.18
C ASN A 139 -9.16 -14.00 2.00
N PHE A 140 -8.95 -13.03 1.11
CA PHE A 140 -8.05 -13.17 -0.03
C PHE A 140 -6.61 -13.42 0.42
N ILE A 141 -6.11 -12.66 1.39
CA ILE A 141 -4.76 -12.85 1.97
C ILE A 141 -4.62 -14.23 2.63
N ALA A 142 -5.70 -14.78 3.17
CA ALA A 142 -5.74 -16.10 3.81
C ALA A 142 -6.03 -17.25 2.82
N ASP A 143 -5.97 -17.02 1.51
CA ASP A 143 -6.27 -17.99 0.44
C ASP A 143 -7.67 -18.63 0.57
N VAL A 144 -8.63 -17.90 1.15
CA VAL A 144 -10.04 -18.32 1.21
C VAL A 144 -10.69 -18.03 -0.15
N PRO A 145 -11.36 -19.02 -0.79
CA PRO A 145 -12.00 -18.82 -2.09
C PRO A 145 -12.96 -17.63 -2.11
N GLU A 146 -12.81 -16.76 -3.11
CA GLU A 146 -13.70 -15.60 -3.27
C GLU A 146 -15.11 -16.03 -3.68
N THR A 147 -16.12 -15.64 -2.90
CA THR A 147 -17.52 -15.70 -3.33
C THR A 147 -17.84 -14.43 -4.14
N CYS A 148 -18.22 -14.59 -5.42
CA CYS A 148 -18.56 -13.46 -6.29
C CYS A 148 -19.68 -12.61 -5.66
N GLY A 149 -19.51 -11.27 -5.66
CA GLY A 149 -20.56 -10.32 -5.27
C GLY A 149 -20.27 -9.40 -4.06
N GLY A 150 -19.10 -9.53 -3.41
CA GLY A 150 -18.78 -8.74 -2.21
C GLY A 150 -18.36 -7.28 -2.44
N LEU A 151 -17.96 -6.90 -3.66
CA LEU A 151 -17.41 -5.58 -4.00
C LEU A 151 -18.37 -4.65 -4.76
N VAL A 152 -19.53 -5.16 -5.17
CA VAL A 152 -20.51 -4.39 -5.95
C VAL A 152 -21.61 -3.93 -5.00
N ARG A 153 -21.69 -2.61 -4.76
CA ARG A 153 -22.89 -2.02 -4.17
C ARG A 153 -24.03 -2.11 -5.19
N GLU A 154 -25.17 -2.66 -4.80
CA GLU A 154 -26.45 -2.45 -5.50
C GLU A 154 -26.87 -0.98 -5.44
#